data_AF-A0A936BE78-F1
#
_entry.id   AF-A0A936BE78-F1
#
_cell.length_a   1.000
_cell.length_b   1.000
_cell.length_c   1.000
_cell.angle_alpha   90.00
_cell.angle_beta   90.00
_cell.angle_gamma   90.00
#
_symmetry.space_group_name_H-M   'P 1'
#
loop_
_entity.id
_entity.type
_entity.pdbx_description
1 polymer ?
#
loop_
_entity_poly.entity_id
_entity_poly.type
_entity_poly.pdbx_seq_one_letter_code
_entity_poly.pdbx_strand_id
1 'polypeptide(L)'
;MGDWTWGSIHTATFMSNPLGQSGIGPLESLVNRGPFASDGGSAIVNAQGWSWRNPAEVRGHPSLRLIVDFADFEQSVAVNPTGQSGHPNHPHYDDMIELWLNGRFHPVHFGEAAVDAATVDTLTLRPR
;
A
#
# COMPACT_ATOMS: atom_id res chain seq x y z
N MET A 1 3.49 34.67 -1.77
CA MET A 1 3.79 33.63 -2.78
C MET A 1 3.46 32.31 -2.11
N GLY A 2 2.52 31.55 -2.67
CA GLY A 2 1.78 30.50 -1.95
C GLY A 2 2.59 29.22 -1.67
N ASP A 3 2.15 28.49 -0.63
CA ASP A 3 2.73 27.26 -0.09
C ASP A 3 2.50 26.03 -1.00
N TRP A 4 2.96 26.11 -2.26
CA TRP A 4 2.87 24.98 -3.18
C TRP A 4 3.82 23.85 -2.77
N THR A 5 3.32 22.61 -2.78
CA THR A 5 4.11 21.39 -2.57
C THR A 5 3.88 20.40 -3.70
N TRP A 6 4.87 19.55 -3.99
CA TRP A 6 4.76 18.53 -5.04
C TRP A 6 3.54 17.63 -4.85
N GLY A 7 3.28 17.19 -3.62
CA GLY A 7 2.14 16.35 -3.25
C GLY A 7 0.76 17.00 -3.44
N SER A 8 0.68 18.32 -3.69
CA SER A 8 -0.59 18.99 -4.00
C SER A 8 -1.13 18.62 -5.39
N ILE A 9 -0.26 18.19 -6.30
CA ILE A 9 -0.63 17.73 -7.64
C ILE A 9 -0.20 16.28 -7.89
N HIS A 10 0.83 15.80 -7.19
CA HIS A 10 1.30 14.43 -7.30
C HIS A 10 0.58 13.55 -6.30
N THR A 11 -0.52 12.94 -6.72
CA THR A 11 -1.38 12.15 -5.82
C THR A 11 -1.51 10.70 -6.26
N ALA A 12 -1.54 9.79 -5.29
CA ALA A 12 -1.82 8.37 -5.46
C ALA A 12 -3.27 8.06 -5.11
N THR A 13 -3.98 7.44 -6.05
CA THR A 13 -5.30 6.83 -5.82
C THR A 13 -5.17 5.33 -6.00
N PHE A 14 -5.38 4.58 -4.93
CA PHE A 14 -5.42 3.12 -4.97
C PHE A 14 -6.78 2.68 -5.46
N MET A 15 -6.85 2.44 -6.77
CA MET A 15 -8.08 2.10 -7.46
C MET A 15 -8.28 0.58 -7.50
N SER A 16 -9.44 0.12 -7.04
CA SER A 16 -9.81 -1.30 -7.12
C SER A 16 -10.27 -1.65 -8.53
N ASN A 17 -9.76 -2.74 -9.11
CA ASN A 17 -10.16 -3.20 -10.45
C ASN A 17 -10.98 -4.49 -10.32
N PRO A 18 -12.20 -4.59 -10.89
CA PRO A 18 -12.86 -3.63 -11.78
C PRO A 18 -13.76 -2.58 -11.09
N LEU A 19 -14.13 -2.79 -9.82
CA LEU A 19 -15.24 -2.05 -9.19
C LEU A 19 -14.97 -0.54 -9.03
N GLY A 20 -13.71 -0.16 -8.89
CA GLY A 20 -13.27 1.22 -8.76
C GLY A 20 -13.35 2.05 -10.04
N GLN A 21 -13.72 1.42 -11.17
CA GLN A 21 -13.97 2.07 -12.46
C GLN A 21 -15.36 1.71 -13.00
N SER A 22 -16.30 1.39 -12.12
CA SER A 22 -17.62 0.89 -12.49
C SER A 22 -18.54 1.95 -13.11
N GLY A 23 -18.22 3.24 -12.98
CA GLY A 23 -19.11 4.36 -13.27
C GLY A 23 -20.18 4.59 -12.19
N ILE A 24 -20.14 3.84 -11.08
CA ILE A 24 -21.12 3.91 -9.99
C ILE A 24 -20.43 4.56 -8.78
N GLY A 25 -20.58 5.87 -8.62
CA GLY A 25 -19.88 6.67 -7.61
C GLY A 25 -19.89 6.07 -6.19
N PRO A 26 -21.04 5.62 -5.64
CA PRO A 26 -21.07 4.98 -4.33
C PRO A 26 -20.21 3.71 -4.24
N LEU A 27 -20.20 2.88 -5.28
CA LEU A 27 -19.38 1.66 -5.33
C LEU A 27 -17.89 2.01 -5.41
N GLU A 28 -17.54 2.98 -6.24
CA GLU A 28 -16.15 3.46 -6.37
C GLU A 28 -15.65 4.05 -5.06
N SER A 29 -16.49 4.82 -4.35
CA SER A 29 -16.14 5.38 -3.04
C SER A 29 -15.93 4.33 -1.95
N LEU A 30 -16.60 3.18 -2.07
CA LEU A 30 -16.43 2.06 -1.15
C LEU A 30 -15.09 1.35 -1.34
N VAL A 31 -14.64 1.22 -2.59
CA VAL A 31 -13.49 0.37 -2.95
C VAL A 31 -12.20 1.14 -3.21
N ASN A 32 -12.26 2.39 -3.67
CA ASN A 32 -11.06 3.18 -3.93
C ASN A 32 -10.57 3.86 -2.66
N ARG A 33 -9.26 4.14 -2.61
CA ARG A 33 -8.64 4.95 -1.54
C ARG A 33 -7.80 6.07 -2.14
N GLY A 34 -7.92 7.26 -1.56
CA GLY A 34 -7.26 8.47 -2.03
C GLY A 34 -8.22 9.43 -2.73
N PRO A 35 -7.69 10.45 -3.44
CA PRO A 35 -6.27 10.70 -3.69
C PRO A 35 -5.49 11.07 -2.41
N PHE A 36 -4.29 10.52 -2.26
CA PHE A 36 -3.34 10.90 -1.21
C PHE A 36 -2.17 11.67 -1.80
N ALA A 37 -1.67 12.69 -1.10
CA ALA A 37 -0.43 13.36 -1.48
C ALA A 37 0.72 12.35 -1.49
N SER A 38 1.46 12.32 -2.59
CA SER A 38 2.55 11.37 -2.84
C SER A 38 3.83 12.12 -3.16
N ASP A 39 4.94 11.65 -2.63
CA ASP A 39 6.28 12.06 -3.03
C ASP A 39 6.79 11.17 -4.19
N GLY A 40 8.06 11.30 -4.58
CA GLY A 40 8.62 10.44 -5.61
C GLY A 40 8.39 10.93 -7.05
N GLY A 41 8.69 10.05 -8.01
CA GLY A 41 8.54 10.35 -9.44
C GLY A 41 9.07 9.24 -10.35
N SER A 42 8.81 9.34 -11.65
CA SER A 42 9.06 8.27 -12.64
C SER A 42 10.53 7.86 -12.83
N ALA A 43 11.49 8.64 -12.36
CA ALA A 43 12.92 8.43 -12.62
C ALA A 43 13.81 8.56 -11.36
N ILE A 44 13.24 8.34 -10.18
CA ILE A 44 13.95 8.35 -8.90
C ILE A 44 13.64 7.08 -8.09
N VAL A 45 14.37 6.85 -6.99
CA VAL A 45 14.29 5.61 -6.18
C VAL A 45 12.85 5.33 -5.71
N ASN A 46 12.16 6.35 -5.19
CA ASN A 46 10.72 6.24 -4.92
C ASN A 46 9.94 6.39 -6.24
N ALA A 47 9.92 5.30 -7.01
CA ALA A 47 9.45 5.25 -8.38
C ALA A 47 7.92 5.33 -8.51
N GLN A 48 7.36 6.52 -8.29
CA GLN A 48 5.96 6.81 -8.52
C GLN A 48 5.78 7.29 -9.96
N GLY A 49 5.45 6.36 -10.86
CA GLY A 49 5.28 6.63 -12.29
C GLY A 49 4.06 7.50 -12.53
N TRP A 50 4.22 8.59 -13.28
CA TRP A 50 3.16 9.53 -13.64
C TRP A 50 3.28 10.01 -15.09
N SER A 51 2.26 10.71 -15.61
CA SER A 51 2.25 11.28 -16.96
C SER A 51 1.99 12.78 -16.94
N TRP A 52 2.65 13.52 -17.83
CA TRP A 52 2.42 14.96 -18.00
C TRP A 52 1.06 15.30 -18.63
N ARG A 53 0.37 14.30 -19.22
CA ARG A 53 -0.93 14.50 -19.90
C ARG A 53 -2.10 14.64 -18.94
N ASN A 54 -2.04 13.94 -17.80
CA ASN A 54 -2.97 14.08 -16.68
C ASN A 54 -2.11 14.51 -15.49
N PRO A 55 -1.94 15.83 -15.30
CA PRO A 55 -0.76 16.36 -14.64
C PRO A 55 -0.56 15.73 -13.26
N ALA A 56 0.57 15.03 -13.13
CA ALA A 56 1.14 14.49 -11.91
C ALA A 56 0.35 13.38 -11.17
N GLU A 57 -0.77 12.86 -11.66
CA GLU A 57 -1.40 11.69 -11.04
C GLU A 57 -0.48 10.44 -11.11
N VAL A 58 -0.32 9.74 -9.98
CA VAL A 58 0.45 8.48 -9.91
C VAL A 58 -0.33 7.37 -10.62
N ARG A 59 0.33 6.70 -11.55
CA ARG A 59 -0.20 5.58 -12.37
C ARG A 59 0.55 4.27 -12.18
N GLY A 60 1.75 4.33 -11.62
CA GLY A 60 2.54 3.18 -11.23
C GLY A 60 3.23 3.47 -9.92
N HIS A 61 3.29 2.48 -9.05
CA HIS A 61 3.89 2.62 -7.72
C HIS A 61 4.53 1.29 -7.30
N PRO A 62 5.53 1.30 -6.41
CA PRO A 62 6.09 0.07 -5.85
C PRO A 62 5.00 -0.78 -5.21
N SER A 63 4.79 -2.01 -5.68
CA SER A 63 3.79 -2.94 -5.14
C SER A 63 4.20 -3.57 -3.81
N LEU A 64 5.49 -3.55 -3.49
CA LEU A 64 6.09 -4.02 -2.25
C LEU A 64 7.38 -3.24 -2.01
N ARG A 65 7.65 -2.87 -0.77
CA ARG A 65 8.99 -2.52 -0.31
C ARG A 65 9.39 -3.52 0.78
N LEU A 66 10.58 -4.10 0.67
CA LEU A 66 11.06 -5.17 1.54
C LEU A 66 12.54 -4.93 1.85
N ILE A 67 12.89 -5.07 3.13
CA ILE A 67 14.27 -5.08 3.62
C ILE A 67 14.46 -6.40 4.36
N VAL A 68 15.50 -7.15 3.98
CA VAL A 68 15.84 -8.44 4.59
C VAL A 68 17.20 -8.33 5.25
N ASP A 69 17.25 -8.62 6.55
CA ASP A 69 18.50 -8.77 7.28
C ASP A 69 18.86 -10.27 7.33
N PHE A 70 19.96 -10.63 6.67
CA PHE A 70 20.44 -12.01 6.61
C PHE A 70 21.22 -12.44 7.86
N ALA A 71 21.60 -11.50 8.73
CA ALA A 71 22.21 -11.81 10.02
C ALA A 71 21.16 -12.13 11.08
N ASP A 72 19.99 -11.48 11.01
CA ASP A 72 18.84 -11.70 11.88
C ASP A 72 17.52 -11.44 11.13
N PHE A 73 16.84 -12.51 10.72
CA PHE A 73 15.61 -12.37 9.93
C PHE A 73 14.47 -11.67 10.68
N GLU A 74 14.45 -11.66 12.02
CA GLU A 74 13.43 -10.94 12.80
C GLU A 74 13.53 -9.41 12.64
N GLN A 75 14.67 -8.90 12.15
CA GLN A 75 14.84 -7.48 11.82
C GLN A 75 14.35 -7.12 10.42
N SER A 76 13.83 -8.09 9.66
CA SER A 76 13.29 -7.85 8.32
C SER A 76 11.97 -7.09 8.39
N VAL A 77 11.75 -6.18 7.44
CA VAL A 77 10.56 -5.31 7.43
C VAL A 77 10.00 -5.19 6.01
N ALA A 78 8.69 -5.06 5.90
CA ALA A 78 7.98 -4.94 4.63
C ALA A 78 6.85 -3.93 4.70
N VAL A 79 6.36 -3.50 3.54
CA VAL A 79 5.13 -2.73 3.43
C VAL A 79 4.52 -2.87 2.03
N ASN A 80 3.20 -3.10 2.00
CA ASN A 80 2.38 -3.03 0.80
C ASN A 80 1.74 -1.64 0.66
N PRO A 81 1.36 -1.20 -0.55
CA PRO A 81 0.72 0.10 -0.77
C PRO A 81 -0.60 0.30 -0.02
N THR A 82 -1.38 -0.77 0.16
CA THR A 82 -2.70 -0.73 0.78
C THR A 82 -2.76 -1.52 2.06
N GLY A 83 -2.96 -2.83 1.98
CA GLY A 83 -3.11 -3.76 3.09
C GLY A 83 -3.06 -5.19 2.57
N GLN A 84 -3.24 -6.18 3.45
CA GLN A 84 -3.16 -7.60 3.08
C GLN A 84 -4.49 -8.17 2.54
N SER A 85 -5.60 -7.44 2.67
CA SER A 85 -6.93 -7.90 2.25
C SER A 85 -7.39 -7.19 0.98
N GLY A 86 -8.04 -7.95 0.09
CA GLY A 86 -8.79 -7.41 -1.05
C GLY A 86 -10.25 -7.09 -0.75
N HIS A 87 -10.72 -7.31 0.48
CA HIS A 87 -12.12 -7.07 0.87
C HIS A 87 -12.29 -5.66 1.45
N PRO A 88 -13.12 -4.77 0.84
CA PRO A 88 -13.21 -3.35 1.22
C PRO A 88 -13.60 -3.05 2.68
N ASN A 89 -14.28 -4.01 3.33
CA ASN A 89 -14.73 -3.88 4.72
C ASN A 89 -13.81 -4.58 5.72
N HIS A 90 -12.67 -5.13 5.28
CA HIS A 90 -11.73 -5.82 6.14
C HIS A 90 -10.75 -4.81 6.78
N PRO A 91 -10.37 -4.96 8.07
CA PRO A 91 -9.43 -4.04 8.72
C PRO A 91 -8.10 -3.89 7.98
N HIS A 92 -7.60 -4.98 7.39
CA HIS A 92 -6.37 -4.99 6.59
C HIS A 92 -6.56 -4.63 5.10
N TYR A 93 -7.59 -3.87 4.72
CA TYR A 93 -7.78 -3.44 3.32
C TYR A 93 -6.84 -2.29 2.93
N ASP A 94 -6.65 -1.35 3.84
CA ASP A 94 -6.01 -0.05 3.62
C ASP A 94 -5.13 0.42 4.79
N ASP A 95 -4.85 -0.45 5.74
CA ASP A 95 -4.16 -0.16 7.00
C ASP A 95 -2.66 0.17 6.83
N MET A 96 -2.04 -0.23 5.73
CA MET A 96 -0.64 0.06 5.43
C MET A 96 -0.45 1.33 4.57
N ILE A 97 -1.52 1.97 4.07
CA ILE A 97 -1.42 3.17 3.23
C ILE A 97 -0.56 4.26 3.87
N GLU A 98 -0.80 4.56 5.16
CA GLU A 98 -0.06 5.59 5.87
C GLU A 98 1.41 5.21 6.07
N LEU A 99 1.71 3.93 6.33
CA LEU A 99 3.09 3.45 6.43
C LEU A 99 3.80 3.61 5.09
N TRP A 100 3.16 3.16 4.02
CA TRP A 100 3.70 3.18 2.67
C TRP A 100 3.94 4.61 2.17
N LEU A 101 3.00 5.53 2.35
CA LEU A 101 3.16 6.93 1.93
C LEU A 101 4.34 7.63 2.63
N ASN A 102 4.65 7.22 3.87
CA ASN A 102 5.70 7.83 4.67
C ASN A 102 7.00 7.02 4.70
N GLY A 103 7.15 6.02 3.83
CA GLY A 103 8.35 5.17 3.80
C GLY A 103 8.60 4.39 5.10
N ARG A 104 7.55 4.12 5.88
CA ARG A 104 7.58 3.30 7.09
C ARG A 104 7.17 1.87 6.75
N PHE A 105 7.54 0.94 7.64
CA PHE A 105 7.39 -0.48 7.42
C PHE A 105 6.76 -1.17 8.63
N HIS A 106 6.26 -2.38 8.44
CA HIS A 106 5.89 -3.29 9.51
C HIS A 106 6.88 -4.47 9.58
N PRO A 107 7.04 -5.13 10.74
CA PRO A 107 7.89 -6.30 10.87
C PRO A 107 7.44 -7.45 9.97
N VAL A 108 8.40 -8.23 9.48
CA VAL A 108 8.18 -9.56 8.90
C VAL A 108 8.60 -10.58 9.96
N HIS A 109 7.61 -11.17 10.63
CA HIS A 109 7.87 -12.18 11.64
C HIS A 109 8.40 -13.46 11.00
N PHE A 110 9.53 -13.95 11.51
CA PHE A 110 10.18 -15.14 11.01
C PHE A 110 10.21 -16.22 12.12
N GLY A 111 10.34 -17.49 11.74
CA GLY A 111 10.27 -18.60 12.70
C GLY A 111 8.91 -18.79 13.38
N GLU A 112 8.73 -19.95 14.00
CA GLU A 112 7.43 -20.37 14.56
C GLU A 112 7.01 -19.51 15.75
N ALA A 113 7.91 -19.26 16.70
CA ALA A 113 7.58 -18.54 17.93
C ALA A 113 7.16 -17.08 17.70
N ALA A 114 7.81 -16.36 16.78
CA ALA A 114 7.45 -14.97 16.49
C ALA A 114 6.14 -14.89 15.69
N VAL A 115 5.93 -15.81 14.75
CA VAL A 115 4.67 -15.94 14.01
C VAL A 115 3.52 -16.25 14.96
N ASP A 116 3.67 -17.22 15.86
CA ASP A 116 2.66 -17.58 16.85
C ASP A 116 2.33 -16.40 17.78
N ALA A 117 3.34 -15.67 18.25
CA ALA A 117 3.15 -14.51 19.12
C ALA A 117 2.42 -13.34 18.43
N ALA A 118 2.61 -13.17 17.11
CA ALA A 118 1.99 -12.12 16.33
C ALA A 118 0.65 -12.51 15.68
N THR A 119 0.27 -13.79 15.77
CA THR A 119 -0.95 -14.31 15.12
C THR A 119 -2.21 -13.74 15.77
N VAL A 120 -3.11 -13.22 14.94
CA VAL A 120 -4.44 -12.73 15.38
C VAL A 120 -5.53 -13.80 15.16
N ASP A 121 -5.48 -14.51 14.03
CA ASP A 121 -6.46 -15.54 13.65
C ASP A 121 -5.77 -16.78 13.05
N THR A 122 -6.30 -17.98 13.36
CA THR A 122 -5.76 -19.26 12.88
C THR A 122 -6.83 -20.08 12.16
N LEU A 123 -6.52 -20.55 10.95
CA LEU A 123 -7.36 -21.48 10.18
C LEU A 123 -6.65 -22.82 9.97
N THR A 124 -7.24 -23.92 10.44
CA THR A 124 -6.74 -25.27 10.15
C THR A 124 -7.45 -25.88 8.95
N LEU A 125 -6.70 -26.12 7.87
CA LEU A 125 -7.20 -26.84 6.70
C LEU A 125 -7.02 -28.36 6.90
N ARG A 126 -8.11 -29.12 6.80
CA ARG A 126 -8.09 -30.58 6.90
C ARG A 126 -8.38 -31.20 5.53
N PRO A 127 -7.72 -32.30 5.15
CA PRO A 127 -8.12 -33.07 3.98
C PRO A 127 -9.59 -33.48 4.05
N ARG A 128 -10.22 -33.59 2.88
CA ARG A 128 -11.57 -34.18 2.75
C ARG A 128 -11.51 -35.69 2.67
#